data_AF-A0A166Y0M7-F1
#
_entry.id   AF-A0A166Y0M7-F1
#
_cell.length_a   1.000
_cell.length_b   1.000
_cell.length_c   1.000
_cell.angle_alpha   90.00
_cell.angle_beta   90.00
_cell.angle_gamma   90.00
#
_symmetry.space_group_name_H-M   'P 1'
#
loop_
_entity.id
_entity.type
_entity.pdbx_description
1 polymer ?
#
loop_
_entity_poly.entity_id
_entity_poly.type
_entity_poly.pdbx_seq_one_letter_code
_entity_poly.pdbx_strand_id
1 'polypeptide(L)'
;MLLLSALPGEKKEFISSEEFVVWAGLVLTYPSFLTGTLYVLGSVIGWLLFAMVITRIYVEVDTKHASVSPMVWLWTIAMLVMLVALIIAHFNWSLGIGKTIKSSIGWMKGWALLALFPFIANMIQVRKEVIIRAVCIIAIQTLIFAVVSFIFYLGRLPGDIFLSPLKVIGGPGESFFMVSFYGINPETGAGRWRFFTPWAPAAGFMACIYLVFCLQEQNARIRRWAIAGCWAMLLLSQSRAGIAIFIMLFPMVMFSDKFKEPWFLLMLGFVVPAVLLLGEPVYNWIMDSYEAIKQQRPGSTRVRQALANIAIQRWEAEAPIWGHGIVERGPKIVERMPIGSHHSWYGLLFVKGIVGAIALAVPMAITMIYFLVKSQGSKTAQTALCLMTVFICYSFFENLEILSFLYWPALLWFGLVFKGEDEAHETKRRKRRRGSRTSRQIERFPSGRASN
;
A
#
# COMPACT_ATOMS: atom_id res chain seq x y z
N MET A 1 0.05 -4.23 29.46
CA MET A 1 0.59 -5.61 29.60
C MET A 1 0.38 -6.47 28.34
N LEU A 2 -0.84 -6.68 27.83
CA LEU A 2 -1.09 -7.53 26.64
C LEU A 2 -0.39 -7.07 25.33
N LEU A 3 -0.24 -5.76 25.13
CA LEU A 3 0.46 -5.19 23.96
C LEU A 3 1.97 -5.46 23.98
N LEU A 4 2.59 -5.55 25.16
CA LEU A 4 4.04 -5.76 25.32
C LEU A 4 4.40 -7.25 25.23
N SER A 5 3.55 -8.14 25.76
CA SER A 5 3.79 -9.59 25.71
C SER A 5 3.85 -10.14 24.28
N ALA A 6 3.16 -9.49 23.35
CA ALA A 6 3.11 -9.90 21.94
C ALA A 6 4.29 -9.38 21.11
N LEU A 7 5.15 -8.51 21.65
CA LEU A 7 6.34 -8.01 20.95
C LEU A 7 7.28 -9.15 20.55
N PRO A 8 7.99 -9.04 19.42
CA PRO A 8 9.03 -9.99 19.04
C PRO A 8 10.30 -9.81 19.90
N GLY A 9 11.11 -10.87 20.01
CA GLY A 9 12.37 -10.86 20.76
C GLY A 9 12.23 -11.22 22.24
N GLU A 10 13.38 -11.41 22.90
CA GLU A 10 13.47 -11.75 24.34
C GLU A 10 13.16 -10.54 25.23
N LYS A 11 13.72 -9.37 24.89
CA LYS A 11 13.42 -8.10 25.56
C LYS A 11 12.11 -7.50 25.00
N LYS A 12 11.06 -7.47 25.83
CA LYS A 12 9.72 -6.95 25.49
C LYS A 12 9.63 -5.43 25.66
N GLU A 13 10.54 -4.71 25.04
CA GLU A 13 10.66 -3.25 25.16
C GLU A 13 10.71 -2.61 23.77
N PHE A 14 10.22 -1.37 23.67
CA PHE A 14 10.31 -0.56 22.47
C PHE A 14 11.64 0.18 22.43
N ILE A 15 12.25 0.29 21.25
CA ILE A 15 13.51 1.02 21.08
C ILE A 15 13.30 2.54 20.95
N SER A 16 12.07 2.96 20.61
CA SER A 16 11.72 4.36 20.39
C SER A 16 10.21 4.59 20.60
N SER A 17 9.84 5.84 20.87
CA SER A 17 8.42 6.24 20.97
C SER A 17 7.70 6.08 19.63
N GLU A 18 8.40 6.29 18.51
CA GLU A 18 7.87 6.10 17.16
C GLU A 18 7.57 4.62 16.89
N GLU A 19 8.42 3.70 17.36
CA GLU A 19 8.15 2.26 17.27
C GLU A 19 6.90 1.86 18.04
N PHE A 20 6.68 2.44 19.23
CA PHE A 20 5.45 2.24 19.99
C PHE A 20 4.22 2.73 19.22
N VAL A 21 4.26 3.93 18.63
CA VAL A 21 3.13 4.48 17.85
C VAL A 21 2.84 3.61 16.62
N VAL A 22 3.87 3.14 15.91
CA VAL A 22 3.70 2.21 14.78
C VAL A 22 3.08 0.90 15.24
N TRP A 23 3.59 0.30 16.33
CA TRP A 23 3.05 -0.94 16.88
C TRP A 23 1.59 -0.81 17.32
N ALA A 24 1.28 0.22 18.11
CA ALA A 24 -0.06 0.48 18.60
C ALA A 24 -1.03 0.76 17.43
N GLY A 25 -0.62 1.57 16.46
CA GLY A 25 -1.40 1.87 15.27
C GLY A 25 -1.79 0.63 14.47
N LEU A 26 -0.89 -0.35 14.37
CA LEU A 26 -1.16 -1.63 13.71
C LEU A 26 -2.06 -2.52 14.58
N VAL A 27 -1.63 -2.87 15.80
CA VAL A 27 -2.31 -3.87 16.63
C VAL A 27 -3.72 -3.44 17.05
N LEU A 28 -3.97 -2.12 17.10
CA LEU A 28 -5.29 -1.56 17.42
C LEU A 28 -6.21 -1.43 16.20
N THR A 29 -5.90 -2.04 15.04
CA THR A 29 -6.75 -1.97 13.84
C THR A 29 -8.18 -2.43 14.12
N TYR A 30 -8.39 -3.62 14.69
CA TYR A 30 -9.73 -4.12 15.02
C TYR A 30 -10.42 -3.34 16.14
N PRO A 31 -9.76 -3.02 17.28
CA PRO A 31 -10.33 -2.11 18.27
C PRO A 31 -10.81 -0.78 17.66
N SER A 32 -10.00 -0.17 16.80
CA SER A 32 -10.33 1.10 16.14
C SER A 32 -11.45 0.95 15.10
N PHE A 33 -11.53 -0.20 14.44
CA PHE A 33 -12.65 -0.54 13.58
C PHE A 33 -13.96 -0.65 14.37
N LEU A 34 -13.95 -1.38 15.50
CA LEU A 34 -15.14 -1.56 16.34
C LEU A 34 -15.63 -0.26 16.96
N THR A 35 -14.75 0.70 17.22
CA THR A 35 -15.11 2.06 17.66
C THR A 35 -15.46 3.00 16.50
N GLY A 36 -15.33 2.55 15.24
CA GLY A 36 -15.61 3.36 14.06
C GLY A 36 -14.62 4.51 13.82
N THR A 37 -13.39 4.40 14.34
CA THR A 37 -12.33 5.43 14.29
C THR A 37 -11.25 5.11 13.26
N LEU A 38 -11.22 3.89 12.72
CA LEU A 38 -10.11 3.39 11.88
C LEU A 38 -9.76 4.28 10.68
N TYR A 39 -10.76 4.79 9.95
CA TYR A 39 -10.54 5.66 8.79
C TYR A 39 -9.75 6.93 9.17
N VAL A 40 -10.08 7.53 10.31
CA VAL A 40 -9.39 8.73 10.80
C VAL A 40 -8.01 8.37 11.34
N LEU A 41 -7.92 7.25 12.07
CA LEU A 41 -6.70 6.83 12.75
C LEU A 41 -5.53 6.64 11.78
N GLY A 42 -5.75 5.96 10.65
CA GLY A 42 -4.66 5.67 9.70
C GLY A 42 -4.06 6.94 9.09
N SER A 43 -4.88 7.97 8.81
CA SER A 43 -4.38 9.27 8.37
C SER A 43 -3.68 10.03 9.50
N VAL A 44 -4.24 10.03 10.72
CA VAL A 44 -3.67 10.74 11.87
C VAL A 44 -2.32 10.17 12.27
N ILE A 45 -2.13 8.85 12.24
CA ILE A 45 -0.84 8.22 12.57
C ILE A 45 0.28 8.72 11.66
N GLY A 46 0.03 8.85 10.36
CA GLY A 46 1.03 9.37 9.41
C GLY A 46 1.50 10.77 9.79
N TRP A 47 0.56 11.69 10.02
CA TRP A 47 0.88 13.07 10.38
C TRP A 47 1.45 13.23 11.79
N LEU A 48 1.00 12.40 12.74
CA LEU A 48 1.55 12.35 14.09
C LEU A 48 3.02 11.91 14.08
N LEU A 49 3.33 10.80 13.38
CA LEU A 49 4.71 10.32 13.24
C LEU A 49 5.58 11.35 12.50
N PHE A 50 5.04 12.01 11.47
CA PHE A 50 5.76 13.09 10.80
C PHE A 50 6.07 14.24 11.76
N ALA A 51 5.10 14.68 12.57
CA ALA A 51 5.31 15.72 13.57
C ALA A 51 6.38 15.30 14.59
N MET A 52 6.35 14.06 15.09
CA MET A 52 7.38 13.54 15.99
C MET A 52 8.78 13.58 15.36
N VAL A 53 8.90 13.19 14.08
CA VAL A 53 10.18 13.23 13.35
C VAL A 53 10.68 14.66 13.20
N ILE A 54 9.82 15.61 12.81
CA ILE A 54 10.19 17.02 12.67
C ILE A 54 10.58 17.63 14.01
N THR A 55 9.84 17.34 15.08
CA THR A 55 10.18 17.79 16.44
C THR A 55 11.52 17.22 16.89
N ARG A 56 11.80 15.94 16.63
CA ARG A 56 13.11 15.34 16.94
C ARG A 56 14.23 16.06 16.19
N ILE A 57 14.07 16.28 14.89
CA ILE A 57 15.07 16.99 14.07
C ILE A 57 15.31 18.42 14.60
N TYR A 58 14.25 19.09 15.05
CA TYR A 58 14.32 20.42 15.61
C TYR A 58 14.99 20.47 17.00
N VAL A 59 14.83 19.43 17.83
CA VAL A 59 15.46 19.36 19.16
C VAL A 59 16.92 18.91 19.05
N GLU A 60 17.23 17.99 18.14
CA GLU A 60 18.57 17.40 17.96
C GLU A 60 19.42 18.18 16.94
N VAL A 61 19.37 19.52 16.95
CA VAL A 61 19.98 20.42 15.94
C VAL A 61 21.44 20.10 15.62
N ASP A 62 22.23 19.72 16.63
CA ASP A 62 23.66 19.45 16.49
C ASP A 62 23.99 18.02 16.01
N THR A 63 22.99 17.16 15.86
CA THR A 63 23.20 15.80 15.37
C THR A 63 23.15 15.75 13.84
N LYS A 64 24.12 15.04 13.24
CA LYS A 64 24.07 14.73 11.82
C LYS A 64 22.99 13.70 11.56
N HIS A 65 21.83 14.18 11.13
CA HIS A 65 20.74 13.36 10.65
C HIS A 65 21.14 12.62 9.36
N ALA A 66 20.62 11.41 9.18
CA ALA A 66 20.80 10.66 7.94
C ALA A 66 20.22 11.43 6.76
N SER A 67 20.92 11.42 5.62
CA SER A 67 20.40 12.01 4.39
C SER A 67 19.17 11.26 3.91
N VAL A 68 18.13 11.99 3.50
CA VAL A 68 16.93 11.40 2.89
C VAL A 68 17.32 10.70 1.58
N SER A 69 16.91 9.43 1.42
CA SER A 69 17.13 8.67 0.19
C SER A 69 16.54 9.37 -1.05
N PRO A 70 17.20 9.35 -2.22
CA PRO A 70 16.64 9.89 -3.47
C PRO A 70 15.28 9.28 -3.85
N MET A 71 15.04 8.02 -3.49
CA MET A 71 13.75 7.35 -3.75
C MET A 71 12.61 7.98 -2.94
N VAL A 72 12.90 8.44 -1.72
CA VAL A 72 11.92 9.16 -0.90
C VAL A 72 11.61 10.52 -1.55
N TRP A 73 12.63 11.25 -2.01
CA TRP A 73 12.43 12.51 -2.73
C TRP A 73 11.59 12.36 -3.99
N LEU A 74 11.79 11.28 -4.75
CA LEU A 74 10.98 10.96 -5.91
C LEU A 74 9.49 10.87 -5.56
N TRP A 75 9.13 10.14 -4.51
CA TRP A 75 7.74 10.04 -4.03
C TRP A 75 7.22 11.37 -3.49
N THR A 76 8.03 12.12 -2.72
CA THR A 76 7.65 13.43 -2.18
C THR A 76 7.33 14.43 -3.28
N ILE A 77 8.23 14.58 -4.27
CA ILE A 77 8.02 15.48 -5.41
C ILE A 77 6.79 15.04 -6.19
N ALA A 78 6.63 13.75 -6.46
CA ALA A 78 5.49 13.22 -7.18
C ALA A 78 4.15 13.52 -6.48
N MET A 79 4.04 13.30 -5.17
CA MET A 79 2.80 13.57 -4.44
C MET A 79 2.53 15.08 -4.32
N LEU A 80 3.57 15.93 -4.28
CA LEU A 80 3.41 17.38 -4.38
C LEU A 80 2.94 17.82 -5.77
N VAL A 81 3.43 17.22 -6.85
CA VAL A 81 2.93 17.45 -8.21
C VAL A 81 1.45 17.08 -8.31
N MET A 82 1.01 16.00 -7.66
CA MET A 82 -0.43 15.69 -7.57
C MET A 82 -1.25 16.77 -6.88
N LEU A 83 -0.71 17.41 -5.83
CA LEU A 83 -1.37 18.53 -5.17
C LEU A 83 -1.45 19.76 -6.08
N VAL A 84 -0.36 20.07 -6.79
CA VAL A 84 -0.34 21.16 -7.77
C VAL A 84 -1.37 20.92 -8.87
N ALA A 85 -1.43 19.69 -9.42
CA ALA A 85 -2.41 19.33 -10.43
C ALA A 85 -3.85 19.53 -9.94
N LEU A 86 -4.12 19.12 -8.69
CA LEU A 86 -5.42 19.32 -8.04
C LEU A 86 -5.77 20.81 -7.89
N ILE A 87 -4.83 21.65 -7.44
CA ILE A 87 -5.07 23.09 -7.24
C ILE A 87 -5.32 23.79 -8.58
N ILE A 88 -4.54 23.46 -9.62
CA ILE A 88 -4.72 24.04 -10.95
C ILE A 88 -6.07 23.62 -11.54
N ALA A 89 -6.46 22.35 -11.39
CA ALA A 89 -7.78 21.90 -11.84
C ALA A 89 -8.91 22.66 -11.12
N HIS A 90 -8.79 22.86 -9.81
CA HIS A 90 -9.75 23.65 -9.04
C HIS A 90 -9.87 25.10 -9.49
N PHE A 91 -8.76 25.70 -9.90
CA PHE A 91 -8.73 27.04 -10.46
C PHE A 91 -9.40 27.07 -11.84
N ASN A 92 -9.03 26.16 -12.74
CA ASN A 92 -9.59 26.08 -14.11
C ASN A 92 -11.11 25.89 -14.10
N TRP A 93 -11.61 25.05 -13.19
CA TRP A 93 -13.04 24.76 -13.06
C TRP A 93 -13.79 25.69 -12.10
N SER A 94 -13.14 26.76 -11.61
CA SER A 94 -13.73 27.76 -10.71
C SER A 94 -14.49 27.14 -9.53
N LEU A 95 -13.94 26.07 -8.94
CA LEU A 95 -14.62 25.26 -7.92
C LEU A 95 -14.77 25.96 -6.56
N GLY A 96 -14.09 27.10 -6.39
CA GLY A 96 -14.11 27.92 -5.19
C GLY A 96 -13.20 27.40 -4.07
N ILE A 97 -12.79 28.31 -3.19
CA ILE A 97 -11.80 28.08 -2.13
C ILE A 97 -12.24 26.94 -1.19
N GLY A 98 -13.53 26.90 -0.82
CA GLY A 98 -14.05 25.88 0.09
C GLY A 98 -13.87 24.44 -0.44
N LYS A 99 -14.11 24.22 -1.74
CA LYS A 99 -13.85 22.90 -2.36
C LYS A 99 -12.36 22.63 -2.44
N THR A 100 -11.54 23.62 -2.77
CA THR A 100 -10.07 23.48 -2.81
C THR A 100 -9.51 23.02 -1.48
N ILE A 101 -9.90 23.66 -0.37
CA ILE A 101 -9.49 23.25 0.98
C ILE A 101 -9.93 21.80 1.25
N LYS A 102 -11.18 21.45 0.95
CA LYS A 102 -11.70 20.10 1.16
C LYS A 102 -10.92 19.05 0.36
N SER A 103 -10.64 19.31 -0.92
CA SER A 103 -9.87 18.40 -1.78
C SER A 103 -8.41 18.31 -1.34
N SER A 104 -7.79 19.40 -0.90
CA SER A 104 -6.42 19.39 -0.34
C SER A 104 -6.33 18.58 0.95
N ILE A 105 -7.35 18.65 1.82
CA ILE A 105 -7.45 17.77 3.00
C ILE A 105 -7.65 16.31 2.57
N GLY A 106 -8.41 16.05 1.52
CA GLY A 106 -8.54 14.72 0.90
C GLY A 106 -7.20 14.17 0.43
N TRP A 107 -6.43 14.99 -0.31
CA TRP A 107 -5.06 14.67 -0.72
C TRP A 107 -4.16 14.37 0.47
N MET A 108 -4.27 15.17 1.54
CA MET A 108 -3.49 15.01 2.78
C MET A 108 -3.78 13.68 3.50
N LYS A 109 -5.04 13.23 3.48
CA LYS A 109 -5.48 11.94 4.05
C LYS A 109 -5.21 10.75 3.11
N GLY A 110 -4.97 11.00 1.83
CA GLY A 110 -4.84 10.01 0.76
C GLY A 110 -3.44 9.98 0.17
N TRP A 111 -3.26 10.67 -0.96
CA TRP A 111 -2.02 10.70 -1.75
C TRP A 111 -0.78 11.13 -0.97
N ALA A 112 -0.87 12.14 -0.11
CA ALA A 112 0.27 12.61 0.67
C ALA A 112 0.89 11.49 1.51
N LEU A 113 0.07 10.56 2.02
CA LEU A 113 0.53 9.43 2.84
C LEU A 113 1.47 8.48 2.07
N LEU A 114 1.33 8.37 0.73
CA LEU A 114 2.22 7.55 -0.10
C LEU A 114 3.67 8.05 -0.08
N ALA A 115 3.88 9.35 0.11
CA ALA A 115 5.23 9.92 0.30
C ALA A 115 5.61 10.04 1.78
N LEU A 116 4.63 10.33 2.65
CA LEU A 116 4.86 10.58 4.06
C LEU A 116 5.39 9.33 4.79
N PHE A 117 4.78 8.16 4.58
CA PHE A 117 5.21 6.94 5.25
C PHE A 117 6.62 6.48 4.83
N PRO A 118 7.00 6.47 3.53
CA PRO A 118 8.38 6.18 3.15
C PRO A 118 9.38 7.18 3.73
N PHE A 119 9.02 8.47 3.79
CA PHE A 119 9.84 9.51 4.43
C PHE A 119 10.04 9.24 5.92
N ILE A 120 8.95 8.98 6.66
CA ILE A 120 8.99 8.65 8.08
C ILE A 120 9.88 7.44 8.32
N ALA A 121 9.68 6.35 7.59
CA ALA A 121 10.46 5.12 7.73
C ALA A 121 11.96 5.30 7.43
N ASN A 122 12.32 6.24 6.56
CA ASN A 122 13.72 6.58 6.30
C ASN A 122 14.38 7.28 7.51
N MET A 123 13.59 8.02 8.30
CA MET A 123 14.07 8.81 9.44
C MET A 123 13.98 8.08 10.79
N ILE A 124 12.96 7.26 11.01
CA ILE A 124 12.75 6.62 12.32
C ILE A 124 13.62 5.36 12.49
N GLN A 125 13.76 4.92 13.74
CA GLN A 125 14.33 3.63 14.10
C GLN A 125 13.20 2.70 14.53
N VAL A 126 12.81 1.78 13.64
CA VAL A 126 11.77 0.78 13.88
C VAL A 126 12.29 -0.58 13.46
N ARG A 127 12.13 -1.58 14.32
CA ARG A 127 12.50 -2.96 14.01
C ARG A 127 11.52 -3.55 13.01
N LYS A 128 12.08 -4.23 11.99
CA LYS A 128 11.30 -4.89 10.94
C LYS A 128 10.40 -5.98 11.53
N GLU A 129 10.91 -6.67 12.54
CA GLU A 129 10.23 -7.74 13.27
C GLU A 129 8.96 -7.23 13.96
N VAL A 130 8.97 -5.99 14.46
CA VAL A 130 7.82 -5.38 15.14
C VAL A 130 6.70 -5.13 14.13
N ILE A 131 7.01 -4.62 12.94
CA ILE A 131 6.02 -4.42 11.88
C ILE A 131 5.45 -5.77 11.42
N ILE A 132 6.30 -6.75 11.14
CA ILE A 132 5.87 -8.10 10.73
C ILE A 132 4.95 -8.72 11.79
N ARG A 133 5.36 -8.70 13.06
CA ARG A 133 4.62 -9.29 14.15
C ARG A 133 3.27 -8.60 14.36
N ALA A 134 3.23 -7.28 14.27
CA ALA A 134 1.98 -6.52 14.38
C ALA A 134 1.00 -6.87 13.26
N VAL A 135 1.47 -6.95 12.01
CA VAL A 135 0.64 -7.39 10.88
C VAL A 135 0.13 -8.82 11.07
N CYS A 136 0.96 -9.73 11.58
CA CYS A 136 0.53 -11.08 11.93
C CYS A 136 -0.56 -11.10 13.00
N ILE A 137 -0.46 -10.23 14.02
CA ILE A 137 -1.49 -10.10 15.06
C ILE A 137 -2.80 -9.60 14.44
N ILE A 138 -2.76 -8.60 13.54
CA ILE A 138 -3.97 -8.15 12.84
C ILE A 138 -4.58 -9.32 12.05
N ALA A 139 -3.78 -10.10 11.34
CA ALA A 139 -4.28 -11.25 10.60
C ALA A 139 -4.90 -12.32 11.51
N ILE A 140 -4.34 -12.56 12.70
CA ILE A 140 -4.94 -13.44 13.71
C ILE A 140 -6.27 -12.86 14.24
N GLN A 141 -6.31 -11.56 14.54
CA GLN A 141 -7.55 -10.88 14.91
C GLN A 141 -8.60 -11.02 13.80
N THR A 142 -8.19 -10.96 12.53
CA THR A 142 -9.07 -11.23 11.39
C THR A 142 -9.63 -12.64 11.39
N LEU A 143 -8.83 -13.65 11.74
CA LEU A 143 -9.33 -15.02 11.86
C LEU A 143 -10.37 -15.14 12.98
N ILE A 144 -10.09 -14.54 14.14
CA ILE A 144 -11.03 -14.54 15.28
C ILE A 144 -12.33 -13.84 14.89
N PHE A 145 -12.22 -12.65 14.27
CA PHE A 145 -13.37 -11.90 13.79
C PHE A 145 -14.15 -12.66 12.71
N ALA A 146 -13.46 -13.35 11.79
CA ALA A 146 -14.08 -14.20 10.78
C ALA A 146 -14.94 -15.28 11.43
N VAL A 147 -14.42 -16.00 12.42
CA VAL A 147 -15.17 -17.05 13.12
C VAL A 147 -16.39 -16.47 13.83
N VAL A 148 -16.23 -15.37 14.58
CA VAL A 148 -17.33 -14.73 15.31
C VAL A 148 -18.40 -14.22 14.34
N SER A 149 -18.01 -13.47 13.32
CA SER A 149 -18.95 -12.91 12.33
C SER A 149 -19.62 -13.99 11.48
N PHE A 150 -18.96 -15.12 11.24
CA PHE A 150 -19.55 -16.27 10.57
C PHE A 150 -20.63 -16.95 11.42
N ILE A 151 -20.42 -17.06 12.75
CA ILE A 151 -21.46 -17.54 13.68
C ILE A 151 -22.68 -16.61 13.64
N PHE A 152 -22.46 -15.28 13.62
CA PHE A 152 -23.55 -14.31 13.50
C PHE A 152 -24.33 -14.47 12.19
N TYR A 153 -23.62 -14.74 11.08
CA TYR A 153 -24.24 -15.03 9.80
C TYR A 153 -25.11 -16.29 9.83
N LEU A 154 -24.62 -17.37 10.42
CA LEU A 154 -25.39 -18.60 10.60
C LEU A 154 -26.63 -18.37 11.48
N GLY A 155 -26.51 -17.54 12.50
CA GLY A 155 -27.61 -17.11 13.36
C GLY A 155 -28.59 -16.10 12.71
N ARG A 156 -28.34 -15.67 11.47
CA ARG A 156 -29.13 -14.65 10.74
C ARG A 156 -29.30 -13.33 11.51
N LEU A 157 -28.32 -12.97 12.34
CA LEU A 157 -28.30 -11.70 13.06
C LEU A 157 -28.00 -10.53 12.12
N PRO A 158 -28.43 -9.29 12.42
CA PRO A 158 -28.08 -8.15 11.58
C PRO A 158 -26.56 -7.98 11.45
N GLY A 159 -26.10 -7.89 10.19
CA GLY A 159 -24.67 -7.79 9.88
C GLY A 159 -24.09 -6.39 10.13
N ASP A 160 -24.87 -5.34 9.90
CA ASP A 160 -24.48 -3.96 10.18
C ASP A 160 -24.77 -3.62 11.65
N ILE A 161 -23.77 -3.04 12.35
CA ILE A 161 -23.86 -2.71 13.77
C ILE A 161 -24.25 -1.24 13.93
N PHE A 162 -23.42 -0.33 13.42
CA PHE A 162 -23.68 1.11 13.47
C PHE A 162 -22.86 1.89 12.44
N LEU A 163 -23.32 3.10 12.15
CA LEU A 163 -22.57 4.10 11.40
C LEU A 163 -21.87 5.05 12.39
N SER A 164 -20.53 5.13 12.32
CA SER A 164 -19.74 5.95 13.23
C SER A 164 -20.12 7.44 13.15
N PRO A 165 -20.36 8.11 14.30
CA PRO A 165 -20.58 9.56 14.35
C PRO A 165 -19.42 10.37 13.76
N LEU A 166 -18.21 9.79 13.68
CA LEU A 166 -17.04 10.42 13.07
C LEU A 166 -17.19 10.67 11.57
N LYS A 167 -18.28 10.20 10.93
CA LYS A 167 -18.68 10.62 9.58
C LYS A 167 -18.72 12.15 9.42
N VAL A 168 -18.98 12.90 10.49
CA VAL A 168 -18.96 14.38 10.50
C VAL A 168 -17.59 14.95 10.11
N ILE A 169 -16.49 14.26 10.42
CA ILE A 169 -15.12 14.66 10.04
C ILE A 169 -14.91 14.58 8.51
N GLY A 170 -15.82 13.92 7.82
CA GLY A 170 -15.81 13.77 6.37
C GLY A 170 -14.90 12.65 5.89
N GLY A 171 -15.31 12.05 4.78
CA GLY A 171 -14.61 10.99 4.07
C GLY A 171 -15.29 10.72 2.72
N PRO A 172 -14.78 9.78 1.91
CA PRO A 172 -15.28 9.54 0.56
C PRO A 172 -16.69 8.94 0.51
N GLY A 173 -17.15 8.35 1.62
CA GLY A 173 -18.50 7.77 1.72
C GLY A 173 -18.79 7.16 3.10
N GLU A 174 -20.01 6.67 3.28
CA GLU A 174 -20.47 6.06 4.54
C GLU A 174 -19.80 4.73 4.85
N SER A 175 -19.39 4.00 3.81
CA SER A 175 -18.71 2.70 3.93
C SER A 175 -17.41 2.75 4.73
N PHE A 176 -16.76 3.91 4.84
CA PHE A 176 -15.55 4.13 5.64
C PHE A 176 -15.81 4.25 7.14
N PHE A 177 -17.06 4.51 7.53
CA PHE A 177 -17.50 4.73 8.90
C PHE A 177 -18.45 3.64 9.39
N MET A 178 -18.82 2.70 8.52
CA MET A 178 -19.77 1.65 8.83
C MET A 178 -19.07 0.48 9.50
N VAL A 179 -19.51 0.14 10.71
CA VAL A 179 -19.03 -1.03 11.45
C VAL A 179 -20.02 -2.17 11.25
N SER A 180 -19.52 -3.29 10.72
CA SER A 180 -20.35 -4.46 10.41
C SER A 180 -19.59 -5.76 10.65
N PHE A 181 -20.30 -6.80 11.10
CA PHE A 181 -19.80 -8.17 11.14
C PHE A 181 -19.67 -8.78 9.75
N TYR A 182 -20.70 -8.63 8.92
CA TYR A 182 -20.73 -9.15 7.55
C TYR A 182 -21.67 -8.32 6.68
N GLY A 183 -21.45 -8.34 5.36
CA GLY A 183 -22.38 -7.80 4.38
C GLY A 183 -23.12 -8.93 3.67
N ILE A 184 -24.21 -8.59 2.98
CA ILE A 184 -24.92 -9.53 2.10
C ILE A 184 -24.69 -9.09 0.67
N ASN A 185 -24.38 -10.05 -0.20
CA ASN A 185 -24.31 -9.76 -1.62
C ASN A 185 -25.73 -9.57 -2.17
N PRO A 186 -26.11 -8.38 -2.67
CA PRO A 186 -27.46 -8.12 -3.15
C PRO A 186 -27.86 -9.02 -4.33
N GLU A 187 -26.90 -9.53 -5.09
CA GLU A 187 -27.16 -10.38 -6.26
C GLU A 187 -27.38 -11.85 -5.91
N THR A 188 -26.73 -12.37 -4.86
CA THR A 188 -26.75 -13.81 -4.54
C THR A 188 -27.37 -14.13 -3.19
N GLY A 189 -27.67 -13.13 -2.36
CA GLY A 189 -28.13 -13.31 -0.98
C GLY A 189 -27.10 -13.96 -0.05
N ALA A 190 -25.90 -14.29 -0.55
CA ALA A 190 -24.83 -14.93 0.21
C ALA A 190 -24.06 -13.91 1.06
N GLY A 191 -23.54 -14.35 2.19
CA GLY A 191 -22.67 -13.52 3.02
C GLY A 191 -21.40 -13.10 2.28
N ARG A 192 -21.03 -11.82 2.41
CA ARG A 192 -19.85 -11.22 1.79
C ARG A 192 -19.18 -10.27 2.79
N TRP A 193 -18.00 -10.65 3.25
CA TRP A 193 -17.32 -9.94 4.33
C TRP A 193 -16.44 -8.82 3.79
N ARG A 194 -16.55 -7.64 4.40
CA ARG A 194 -15.63 -6.52 4.19
C ARG A 194 -14.62 -6.35 5.35
N PHE A 195 -14.79 -7.09 6.44
CA PHE A 195 -13.96 -6.97 7.65
C PHE A 195 -13.83 -5.50 8.10
N PHE A 196 -12.62 -5.04 8.41
CA PHE A 196 -12.33 -3.66 8.78
C PHE A 196 -12.19 -2.70 7.58
N THR A 197 -12.30 -3.21 6.35
CA THR A 197 -12.14 -2.41 5.13
C THR A 197 -13.50 -1.91 4.63
N PRO A 198 -13.55 -0.85 3.81
CA PRO A 198 -14.83 -0.25 3.41
C PRO A 198 -15.65 -1.15 2.47
N TRP A 199 -15.02 -2.07 1.73
CA TRP A 199 -15.71 -3.05 0.86
C TRP A 199 -14.87 -4.32 0.66
N ALA A 200 -15.52 -5.39 0.24
CA ALA A 200 -14.92 -6.72 0.11
C ALA A 200 -13.66 -6.80 -0.78
N PRO A 201 -13.60 -6.20 -1.98
CA PRO A 201 -12.35 -6.15 -2.74
C PRO A 201 -11.15 -5.51 -1.99
N ALA A 202 -11.37 -4.48 -1.16
CA ALA A 202 -10.32 -3.91 -0.31
C ALA A 202 -9.85 -4.88 0.78
N ALA A 203 -10.74 -5.72 1.33
CA ALA A 203 -10.34 -6.81 2.22
C ALA A 203 -9.43 -7.82 1.50
N GLY A 204 -9.73 -8.16 0.24
CA GLY A 204 -8.84 -8.95 -0.61
C GLY A 204 -7.47 -8.30 -0.80
N PHE A 205 -7.41 -6.98 -0.96
CA PHE A 205 -6.14 -6.23 -1.08
C PHE A 205 -5.31 -6.36 0.19
N MET A 206 -5.93 -6.16 1.35
CA MET A 206 -5.27 -6.31 2.64
C MET A 206 -4.84 -7.76 2.90
N ALA A 207 -5.59 -8.76 2.46
CA ALA A 207 -5.19 -10.17 2.54
C ALA A 207 -3.88 -10.44 1.78
N CYS A 208 -3.73 -9.87 0.58
CA CYS A 208 -2.50 -10.00 -0.20
C CYS A 208 -1.31 -9.31 0.49
N ILE A 209 -1.50 -8.08 1.01
CA ILE A 209 -0.44 -7.37 1.76
C ILE A 209 -0.04 -8.15 3.01
N TYR A 210 -1.02 -8.60 3.79
CA TYR A 210 -0.76 -9.29 5.05
C TYR A 210 -0.10 -10.64 4.81
N LEU A 211 -0.48 -11.39 3.76
CA LEU A 211 0.20 -12.62 3.40
C LEU A 211 1.71 -12.41 3.23
N VAL A 212 2.09 -11.38 2.48
CA VAL A 212 3.51 -11.08 2.21
C VAL A 212 4.28 -10.83 3.52
N PHE A 213 3.72 -10.07 4.46
CA PHE A 213 4.31 -9.88 5.78
C PHE A 213 4.32 -11.17 6.63
N CYS A 214 3.21 -11.91 6.65
CA CYS A 214 3.06 -13.12 7.46
C CYS A 214 4.08 -14.19 7.06
N LEU A 215 4.41 -14.30 5.77
CA LEU A 215 5.44 -15.23 5.30
C LEU A 215 6.84 -14.92 5.83
N GLN A 216 7.10 -13.68 6.26
CA GLN A 216 8.37 -13.25 6.87
C GLN A 216 8.44 -13.48 8.39
N GLU A 217 7.35 -13.95 9.01
CA GLU A 217 7.30 -14.19 10.45
C GLU A 217 8.19 -15.37 10.87
N GLN A 218 9.03 -15.14 11.89
CA GLN A 218 9.99 -16.11 12.40
C GLN A 218 9.31 -17.18 13.27
N ASN A 219 8.30 -16.80 14.05
CA ASN A 219 7.58 -17.76 14.87
C ASN A 219 6.59 -18.58 14.03
N ALA A 220 6.90 -19.86 13.81
CA ALA A 220 6.11 -20.75 12.97
C ALA A 220 4.67 -20.98 13.45
N ARG A 221 4.36 -20.85 14.75
CA ARG A 221 2.99 -20.95 15.25
C ARG A 221 2.18 -19.71 14.87
N ILE A 222 2.72 -18.53 15.15
CA ILE A 222 2.08 -17.24 14.82
C ILE A 222 1.90 -17.12 13.31
N ARG A 223 2.94 -17.45 12.53
CA ARG A 223 2.90 -17.47 11.07
C ARG A 223 1.74 -18.30 10.53
N ARG A 224 1.55 -19.53 11.01
CA ARG A 224 0.46 -20.41 10.54
C ARG A 224 -0.92 -19.84 10.83
N TRP A 225 -1.15 -19.34 12.05
CA TRP A 225 -2.43 -18.71 12.41
C TRP A 225 -2.70 -17.43 11.64
N ALA A 226 -1.67 -16.61 11.42
CA ALA A 226 -1.77 -15.38 10.64
C ALA A 226 -2.07 -15.66 9.15
N ILE A 227 -1.42 -16.66 8.55
CA ILE A 227 -1.72 -17.10 7.17
C ILE A 227 -3.15 -17.63 7.07
N ALA A 228 -3.62 -18.40 8.06
CA ALA A 228 -5.02 -18.85 8.11
C ALA A 228 -6.00 -17.66 8.17
N GLY A 229 -5.67 -16.60 8.90
CA GLY A 229 -6.44 -15.36 8.90
C GLY A 229 -6.45 -14.63 7.55
N CYS A 230 -5.34 -14.62 6.82
CA CYS A 230 -5.29 -14.08 5.46
C CYS A 230 -6.18 -14.89 4.50
N TRP A 231 -6.17 -16.22 4.60
CA TRP A 231 -7.08 -17.08 3.84
C TRP A 231 -8.55 -16.84 4.19
N ALA A 232 -8.89 -16.76 5.47
CA ALA A 232 -10.25 -16.47 5.92
C ALA A 232 -10.74 -15.12 5.36
N MET A 233 -9.88 -14.09 5.41
CA MET A 233 -10.17 -12.77 4.85
C MET A 233 -10.41 -12.81 3.35
N LEU A 234 -9.54 -13.52 2.63
CA LEU A 234 -9.62 -13.67 1.18
C LEU A 234 -10.90 -14.39 0.75
N LEU A 235 -11.20 -15.55 1.35
CA LEU A 235 -12.32 -16.40 0.95
C LEU A 235 -13.67 -15.76 1.29
N LEU A 236 -13.83 -15.24 2.52
CA LEU A 236 -15.09 -14.62 2.96
C LEU A 236 -15.38 -13.29 2.24
N SER A 237 -14.35 -12.58 1.78
CA SER A 237 -14.55 -11.38 0.96
C SER A 237 -15.03 -11.69 -0.46
N GLN A 238 -14.79 -12.91 -0.95
CA GLN A 238 -15.09 -13.33 -2.33
C GLN A 238 -14.49 -12.35 -3.37
N SER A 239 -13.28 -11.82 -3.10
CA SER A 239 -12.58 -10.93 -4.02
C SER A 239 -11.88 -11.73 -5.12
N ARG A 240 -12.43 -11.74 -6.34
CA ARG A 240 -11.85 -12.42 -7.51
C ARG A 240 -10.43 -11.94 -7.83
N ALA A 241 -10.25 -10.61 -7.88
CA ALA A 241 -8.95 -9.99 -8.09
C ALA A 241 -7.98 -10.38 -6.96
N GLY A 242 -8.47 -10.41 -5.72
CA GLY A 242 -7.67 -10.88 -4.60
C GLY A 242 -7.24 -12.32 -4.72
N ILE A 243 -8.12 -13.24 -5.12
CA ILE A 243 -7.76 -14.65 -5.26
C ILE A 243 -6.66 -14.81 -6.32
N ALA A 244 -6.83 -14.16 -7.48
CA ALA A 244 -5.83 -14.19 -8.54
C ALA A 244 -4.46 -13.67 -8.08
N ILE A 245 -4.43 -12.50 -7.43
CA ILE A 245 -3.18 -11.90 -6.94
C ILE A 245 -2.58 -12.73 -5.81
N PHE A 246 -3.40 -13.27 -4.90
CA PHE A 246 -2.94 -14.11 -3.80
C PHE A 246 -2.27 -15.39 -4.29
N ILE A 247 -2.84 -16.03 -5.31
CA ILE A 247 -2.25 -17.20 -5.98
C ILE A 247 -0.93 -16.82 -6.67
N MET A 248 -0.91 -15.68 -7.37
CA MET A 248 0.30 -15.14 -8.02
C MET A 248 1.45 -14.88 -7.01
N LEU A 249 1.13 -14.43 -5.80
CA LEU A 249 2.14 -14.11 -4.78
C LEU A 249 2.87 -15.34 -4.25
N PHE A 250 2.23 -16.52 -4.26
CA PHE A 250 2.82 -17.74 -3.71
C PHE A 250 4.12 -18.15 -4.42
N PRO A 251 4.17 -18.33 -5.76
CA PRO A 251 5.43 -18.56 -6.46
C PRO A 251 6.38 -17.37 -6.34
N MET A 252 5.87 -16.13 -6.33
CA MET A 252 6.72 -14.94 -6.27
C MET A 252 7.54 -14.88 -4.97
N VAL A 253 6.93 -15.21 -3.83
CA VAL A 253 7.63 -15.25 -2.53
C VAL A 253 8.51 -16.50 -2.38
N MET A 254 8.08 -17.65 -2.92
CA MET A 254 8.88 -18.88 -2.83
C MET A 254 10.14 -18.86 -3.70
N PHE A 255 10.05 -18.25 -4.89
CA PHE A 255 11.13 -18.22 -5.87
C PHE A 255 11.88 -16.88 -5.91
N SER A 256 11.61 -15.95 -4.98
CA SER A 256 12.29 -14.65 -4.94
C SER A 256 13.80 -14.75 -4.74
N ASP A 257 14.26 -15.78 -4.04
CA ASP A 257 15.69 -16.07 -3.84
C ASP A 257 16.34 -16.70 -5.10
N LYS A 258 15.53 -17.11 -6.09
CA LYS A 258 15.93 -17.92 -7.24
C LYS A 258 16.11 -17.12 -8.53
N PHE A 259 15.85 -15.81 -8.53
CA PHE A 259 15.99 -14.93 -9.71
C PHE A 259 17.39 -14.92 -10.35
N LYS A 260 18.43 -15.36 -9.63
CA LYS A 260 19.80 -15.48 -10.16
C LYS A 260 20.14 -16.87 -10.68
N GLU A 261 19.33 -17.87 -10.37
CA GLU A 261 19.65 -19.25 -10.72
C GLU A 261 19.35 -19.46 -12.22
N PRO A 262 20.32 -19.94 -13.01
CA PRO A 262 20.17 -20.08 -14.46
C PRO A 262 18.94 -20.91 -14.86
N TRP A 263 18.62 -21.97 -14.11
CA TRP A 263 17.44 -22.80 -14.39
C TRP A 263 16.12 -22.02 -14.24
N PHE A 264 16.05 -21.09 -13.29
CA PHE A 264 14.84 -20.30 -13.05
C PHE A 264 14.66 -19.27 -14.17
N LEU A 265 15.75 -18.66 -14.62
CA LEU A 265 15.75 -17.77 -15.79
C LEU A 265 15.40 -18.50 -17.09
N LEU A 266 15.89 -19.72 -17.28
CA LEU A 266 15.53 -20.57 -18.42
C LEU A 266 14.06 -20.98 -18.38
N MET A 267 13.55 -21.37 -17.21
CA MET A 267 12.14 -21.68 -17.01
C MET A 267 11.27 -20.45 -17.31
N LEU A 268 11.63 -19.29 -16.79
CA LEU A 268 10.91 -18.03 -17.05
C LEU A 268 10.99 -17.64 -18.53
N GLY A 269 12.12 -17.90 -19.18
CA GLY A 269 12.32 -17.72 -20.61
C GLY A 269 11.47 -18.65 -21.49
N PHE A 270 10.98 -19.78 -20.96
CA PHE A 270 10.01 -20.63 -21.64
C PHE A 270 8.56 -20.26 -21.28
N VAL A 271 8.30 -20.02 -20.00
CA VAL A 271 6.96 -19.73 -19.46
C VAL A 271 6.44 -18.38 -19.94
N VAL A 272 7.25 -17.31 -19.95
CA VAL A 272 6.79 -15.98 -20.38
C VAL A 272 6.37 -15.98 -21.85
N PRO A 273 7.17 -16.48 -22.81
CA PRO A 273 6.72 -16.61 -24.19
C PRO A 273 5.55 -17.57 -24.35
N ALA A 274 5.49 -18.69 -23.62
CA ALA A 274 4.34 -19.59 -23.66
C ALA A 274 3.05 -18.89 -23.19
N VAL A 275 3.12 -18.09 -22.13
CA VAL A 275 2.00 -17.27 -21.65
C VAL A 275 1.66 -16.14 -22.62
N LEU A 276 2.63 -15.56 -23.33
CA LEU A 276 2.35 -14.54 -24.34
C LEU A 276 1.71 -15.13 -25.61
N LEU A 277 2.20 -16.29 -26.08
CA LEU A 277 1.70 -17.00 -27.26
C LEU A 277 0.34 -17.66 -27.03
N LEU A 278 0.17 -18.32 -25.88
CA LEU A 278 -1.11 -18.91 -25.47
C LEU A 278 -2.03 -17.87 -24.83
N GLY A 279 -1.49 -16.70 -24.50
CA GLY A 279 -2.19 -15.63 -23.79
C GLY A 279 -3.35 -15.10 -24.59
N GLU A 280 -3.20 -14.87 -25.89
CA GLU A 280 -4.29 -14.35 -26.73
C GLU A 280 -5.41 -15.39 -26.95
N PRO A 281 -5.14 -16.66 -27.28
CA PRO A 281 -6.19 -17.71 -27.32
C PRO A 281 -6.88 -17.93 -25.98
N VAL A 282 -6.13 -17.96 -24.88
CA VAL A 282 -6.67 -18.13 -23.52
C VAL A 282 -7.44 -16.88 -23.11
N TYR A 283 -6.96 -15.69 -23.45
CA TYR A 283 -7.65 -14.43 -23.19
C TYR A 283 -8.96 -14.38 -23.95
N ASN A 284 -8.98 -14.71 -25.24
CA ASN A 284 -10.20 -14.77 -26.04
C ASN A 284 -11.15 -15.83 -25.50
N TRP A 285 -10.68 -17.04 -25.18
CA TRP A 285 -11.52 -18.08 -24.57
C TRP A 285 -12.08 -17.68 -23.20
N ILE A 286 -11.26 -17.04 -22.35
CA ILE A 286 -11.69 -16.48 -21.07
C ILE A 286 -12.69 -15.36 -21.32
N MET A 287 -12.48 -14.50 -22.31
CA MET A 287 -13.33 -13.35 -22.57
C MET A 287 -14.66 -13.77 -23.18
N ASP A 288 -14.66 -14.81 -24.02
CA ASP A 288 -15.86 -15.46 -24.57
C ASP A 288 -16.64 -16.20 -23.47
N SER A 289 -15.93 -16.94 -22.62
CA SER A 289 -16.53 -17.58 -21.43
C SER A 289 -17.03 -16.55 -20.42
N TYR A 290 -16.30 -15.44 -20.28
CA TYR A 290 -16.65 -14.32 -19.43
C TYR A 290 -17.85 -13.58 -19.99
N GLU A 291 -17.95 -13.37 -21.29
CA GLU A 291 -19.13 -12.80 -21.95
C GLU A 291 -20.34 -13.72 -21.82
N ALA A 292 -20.17 -15.03 -21.97
CA ALA A 292 -21.21 -16.02 -21.71
C ALA A 292 -21.69 -16.03 -20.25
N ILE A 293 -20.79 -15.86 -19.28
CA ILE A 293 -21.14 -15.71 -17.85
C ILE A 293 -21.67 -14.29 -17.53
N LYS A 294 -21.23 -13.25 -18.24
CA LYS A 294 -21.65 -11.85 -18.11
C LYS A 294 -23.08 -11.67 -18.63
N GLN A 295 -23.50 -12.46 -19.61
CA GLN A 295 -24.92 -12.58 -19.99
C GLN A 295 -25.78 -13.18 -18.86
N GLN A 296 -25.20 -13.89 -17.89
CA GLN A 296 -25.88 -14.35 -16.65
C GLN A 296 -25.73 -13.38 -15.44
N ARG A 297 -24.87 -12.35 -15.51
CA ARG A 297 -24.65 -11.35 -14.43
C ARG A 297 -24.55 -9.90 -14.97
N PRO A 298 -25.68 -9.19 -15.15
CA PRO A 298 -25.73 -7.92 -15.90
C PRO A 298 -25.42 -6.63 -15.13
N GLY A 299 -25.31 -6.63 -13.80
CA GLY A 299 -25.27 -5.41 -12.97
C GLY A 299 -23.89 -4.76 -12.79
N SER A 300 -23.08 -5.27 -11.87
CA SER A 300 -21.91 -4.53 -11.33
C SER A 300 -20.75 -4.34 -12.31
N THR A 301 -20.51 -5.32 -13.20
CA THR A 301 -19.42 -5.24 -14.20
C THR A 301 -19.73 -4.23 -15.29
N ARG A 302 -20.99 -4.18 -15.74
CA ARG A 302 -21.46 -3.20 -16.73
C ARG A 302 -21.30 -1.78 -16.18
N VAL A 303 -21.70 -1.56 -14.93
CA VAL A 303 -21.57 -0.26 -14.27
C VAL A 303 -20.10 0.18 -14.17
N ARG A 304 -19.19 -0.72 -13.76
CA ARG A 304 -17.75 -0.41 -13.70
C ARG A 304 -17.14 -0.08 -15.07
N GLN A 305 -17.49 -0.85 -16.11
CA GLN A 305 -17.00 -0.63 -17.46
C GLN A 305 -17.57 0.68 -18.06
N ALA A 306 -18.86 0.95 -17.85
CA ALA A 306 -19.47 2.20 -18.27
C ALA A 306 -18.87 3.41 -17.52
N LEU A 307 -18.59 3.31 -16.22
CA LEU A 307 -17.89 4.34 -15.46
C LEU A 307 -16.49 4.62 -16.02
N ALA A 308 -15.74 3.57 -16.36
CA ALA A 308 -14.41 3.71 -16.94
C ALA A 308 -14.46 4.42 -18.31
N ASN A 309 -15.39 4.01 -19.18
CA ASN A 309 -15.55 4.63 -20.50
C ASN A 309 -15.94 6.11 -20.38
N ILE A 310 -16.89 6.44 -19.50
CA ILE A 310 -17.29 7.84 -19.25
C ILE A 310 -16.11 8.65 -18.71
N ALA A 311 -15.32 8.09 -17.78
CA ALA A 311 -14.17 8.76 -17.21
C ALA A 311 -13.12 9.11 -18.28
N ILE A 312 -12.79 8.15 -19.16
CA ILE A 312 -11.81 8.35 -20.24
C ILE A 312 -12.32 9.35 -21.26
N GLN A 313 -13.54 9.17 -21.77
CA GLN A 313 -14.12 10.02 -22.80
C GLN A 313 -14.19 11.48 -22.35
N ARG A 314 -14.65 11.72 -21.12
CA ARG A 314 -14.73 13.09 -20.57
C ARG A 314 -13.37 13.66 -20.25
N TRP A 315 -12.44 12.85 -19.73
CA TRP A 315 -11.08 13.31 -19.51
C TRP A 315 -10.41 13.78 -20.81
N GLU A 316 -10.51 12.98 -21.87
CA GLU A 316 -9.91 13.28 -23.17
C GLU A 316 -10.54 14.52 -23.82
N ALA A 317 -11.87 14.65 -23.74
CA ALA A 317 -12.59 15.74 -24.36
C ALA A 317 -12.55 17.07 -23.57
N GLU A 318 -12.60 17.01 -22.23
CA GLU A 318 -12.83 18.19 -21.38
C GLU A 318 -11.56 18.67 -20.66
N ALA A 319 -10.74 17.78 -20.10
CA ALA A 319 -9.62 18.17 -19.24
C ALA A 319 -8.41 17.21 -19.28
N PRO A 320 -7.70 17.09 -20.42
CA PRO A 320 -6.65 16.10 -20.59
C PRO A 320 -5.43 16.30 -19.67
N ILE A 321 -5.05 17.56 -19.43
CA ILE A 321 -3.79 17.88 -18.72
C ILE A 321 -3.94 17.79 -17.20
N TRP A 322 -4.90 18.56 -16.66
CA TRP A 322 -5.05 18.78 -15.22
C TRP A 322 -6.26 18.07 -14.61
N GLY A 323 -7.18 17.54 -15.42
CA GLY A 323 -8.41 16.90 -14.95
C GLY A 323 -9.46 17.87 -14.42
N HIS A 324 -10.52 17.30 -13.83
CA HIS A 324 -11.72 18.01 -13.37
C HIS A 324 -11.61 18.53 -11.93
N GLY A 325 -10.56 18.17 -11.19
CA GLY A 325 -10.32 18.57 -9.80
C GLY A 325 -11.19 17.84 -8.78
N ILE A 326 -12.40 17.40 -9.17
CA ILE A 326 -13.33 16.66 -8.32
C ILE A 326 -13.87 15.43 -9.02
N VAL A 327 -14.39 14.51 -8.20
CA VAL A 327 -15.21 13.41 -8.66
C VAL A 327 -16.64 13.92 -8.87
N GLU A 328 -17.25 13.56 -10.00
CA GLU A 328 -18.62 13.95 -10.34
C GLU A 328 -19.58 12.76 -10.27
N ARG A 329 -20.86 13.03 -10.00
CA ARG A 329 -21.89 11.97 -10.02
C ARG A 329 -22.17 11.54 -11.46
N GLY A 330 -22.10 10.23 -11.69
CA GLY A 330 -22.39 9.66 -12.99
C GLY A 330 -23.87 9.69 -13.38
N PRO A 331 -24.19 9.45 -14.65
CA PRO A 331 -25.57 9.30 -15.14
C PRO A 331 -26.29 8.06 -14.56
N LYS A 332 -27.60 7.94 -14.79
CA LYS A 332 -28.42 6.82 -14.28
C LYS A 332 -27.91 5.44 -14.73
N ILE A 333 -27.28 5.35 -15.90
CA ILE A 333 -26.69 4.11 -16.45
C ILE A 333 -25.58 3.52 -15.55
N VAL A 334 -24.93 4.34 -14.72
CA VAL A 334 -23.95 3.93 -13.71
C VAL A 334 -24.50 4.05 -12.30
N GLU A 335 -25.82 4.00 -12.13
CA GLU A 335 -26.50 4.08 -10.83
C GLU A 335 -26.16 5.34 -10.03
N ARG A 336 -25.81 6.43 -10.73
CA ARG A 336 -25.32 7.69 -10.14
C ARG A 336 -24.04 7.54 -9.31
N MET A 337 -23.29 6.45 -9.53
CA MET A 337 -22.00 6.24 -8.89
C MET A 337 -20.99 7.31 -9.34
N PRO A 338 -20.01 7.66 -8.48
CA PRO A 338 -19.10 8.75 -8.77
C PRO A 338 -18.06 8.36 -9.85
N ILE A 339 -17.86 9.19 -10.87
CA ILE A 339 -16.94 8.95 -12.00
C ILE A 339 -15.49 9.00 -11.50
N GLY A 340 -14.69 7.96 -11.81
CA GLY A 340 -13.29 7.89 -11.38
C GLY A 340 -13.07 7.42 -9.93
N SER A 341 -14.10 6.98 -9.21
CA SER A 341 -13.95 6.55 -7.80
C SER A 341 -13.44 5.11 -7.63
N HIS A 342 -13.60 4.24 -8.62
CA HIS A 342 -13.44 2.79 -8.48
C HIS A 342 -12.08 2.23 -8.96
N HIS A 343 -11.25 3.06 -9.59
CA HIS A 343 -10.00 2.62 -10.23
C HIS A 343 -8.97 3.75 -10.12
N SER A 344 -7.73 3.44 -9.71
CA SER A 344 -6.72 4.48 -9.47
C SER A 344 -6.39 5.27 -10.74
N TRP A 345 -6.14 4.57 -11.85
CA TRP A 345 -5.73 5.24 -13.10
C TRP A 345 -6.84 6.08 -13.73
N TYR A 346 -8.05 5.53 -13.94
CA TYR A 346 -9.18 6.31 -14.46
C TYR A 346 -9.59 7.44 -13.52
N GLY A 347 -9.49 7.23 -12.20
CA GLY A 347 -9.69 8.27 -11.21
C GLY A 347 -8.67 9.39 -11.32
N LEU A 348 -7.39 9.06 -11.49
CA LEU A 348 -6.33 10.03 -11.67
C LEU A 348 -6.48 10.82 -12.97
N LEU A 349 -6.75 10.14 -14.09
CA LEU A 349 -7.00 10.82 -15.36
C LEU A 349 -8.20 11.77 -15.24
N PHE A 350 -9.32 11.30 -14.70
CA PHE A 350 -10.52 12.13 -14.57
C PHE A 350 -10.31 13.33 -13.64
N VAL A 351 -9.74 13.12 -12.45
CA VAL A 351 -9.66 14.16 -11.40
C VAL A 351 -8.42 15.04 -11.54
N LYS A 352 -7.27 14.46 -11.90
CA LYS A 352 -5.95 15.12 -11.88
C LYS A 352 -5.23 15.11 -13.24
N GLY A 353 -5.90 14.62 -14.29
CA GLY A 353 -5.39 14.59 -15.66
C GLY A 353 -4.19 13.67 -15.86
N ILE A 354 -3.54 13.81 -17.01
CA ILE A 354 -2.32 13.05 -17.34
C ILE A 354 -1.19 13.35 -16.36
N VAL A 355 -1.11 14.58 -15.83
CA VAL A 355 -0.10 14.98 -14.86
C VAL A 355 -0.23 14.16 -13.59
N GLY A 356 -1.45 14.01 -13.06
CA GLY A 356 -1.73 13.16 -11.91
C GLY A 356 -1.44 11.68 -12.17
N ALA A 357 -1.77 11.18 -13.36
CA ALA A 357 -1.47 9.79 -13.73
C ALA A 357 0.04 9.52 -13.80
N ILE A 358 0.81 10.39 -14.46
CA ILE A 358 2.28 10.29 -14.55
C ILE A 358 2.91 10.43 -13.16
N ALA A 359 2.39 11.34 -12.32
CA ALA A 359 2.85 11.51 -10.95
C ALA A 359 2.68 10.25 -10.09
N LEU A 360 1.81 9.30 -10.45
CA LEU A 360 1.79 7.98 -9.81
C LEU A 360 2.65 6.96 -10.57
N ALA A 361 2.54 6.92 -11.91
CA ALA A 361 3.19 5.92 -12.74
C ALA A 361 4.71 5.93 -12.63
N VAL A 362 5.32 7.12 -12.70
CA VAL A 362 6.78 7.28 -12.67
C VAL A 362 7.38 6.78 -11.35
N PRO A 363 6.96 7.24 -10.16
CA PRO A 363 7.52 6.73 -8.92
C PRO A 363 7.24 5.25 -8.71
N MET A 364 6.05 4.74 -9.10
CA MET A 364 5.75 3.30 -9.00
C MET A 364 6.67 2.46 -9.90
N ALA A 365 6.86 2.85 -11.16
CA ALA A 365 7.70 2.12 -12.11
C ALA A 365 9.18 2.13 -11.69
N ILE A 366 9.72 3.30 -11.32
CA ILE A 366 11.11 3.42 -10.86
C ILE A 366 11.30 2.62 -9.57
N THR A 367 10.35 2.68 -8.63
CA THR A 367 10.43 1.91 -7.38
C THR A 367 10.35 0.40 -7.63
N MET A 368 9.52 -0.04 -8.58
CA MET A 368 9.43 -1.45 -8.98
C MET A 368 10.76 -1.96 -9.53
N ILE A 369 11.39 -1.21 -10.45
CA ILE A 369 12.72 -1.54 -10.98
C ILE A 369 13.76 -1.55 -9.85
N TYR A 370 13.71 -0.54 -8.98
CA TYR A 370 14.62 -0.43 -7.84
C TYR A 370 14.51 -1.66 -6.91
N PHE A 371 13.30 -2.06 -6.52
CA PHE A 371 13.10 -3.26 -5.71
C PHE A 371 13.47 -4.53 -6.45
N LEU A 372 13.23 -4.63 -7.75
CA LEU A 372 13.63 -5.78 -8.56
C LEU A 372 15.15 -5.98 -8.48
N VAL A 373 15.93 -4.92 -8.68
CA VAL A 373 17.39 -4.96 -8.57
C VAL A 373 17.85 -5.28 -7.15
N LYS A 374 17.24 -4.69 -6.12
CA LYS A 374 17.66 -4.89 -4.72
C LYS A 374 17.24 -6.22 -4.12
N SER A 375 16.12 -6.78 -4.59
CA SER A 375 15.58 -8.07 -4.14
C SER A 375 16.59 -9.21 -4.30
N GLN A 376 17.49 -9.08 -5.28
CA GLN A 376 18.58 -9.99 -5.58
C GLN A 376 19.61 -10.18 -4.44
N GLY A 377 19.66 -9.29 -3.47
CA GLY A 377 20.64 -9.34 -2.37
C GLY A 377 20.05 -9.14 -0.98
N SER A 378 18.73 -8.95 -0.87
CA SER A 378 18.07 -8.64 0.40
C SER A 378 16.66 -9.21 0.45
N LYS A 379 16.40 -10.08 1.44
CA LYS A 379 15.05 -10.59 1.73
C LYS A 379 14.06 -9.49 2.09
N THR A 380 14.52 -8.42 2.73
CA THR A 380 13.68 -7.24 3.00
C THR A 380 13.24 -6.57 1.70
N ALA A 381 14.13 -6.46 0.71
CA ALA A 381 13.81 -5.89 -0.59
C ALA A 381 12.93 -6.82 -1.44
N GLN A 382 13.05 -8.15 -1.31
CA GLN A 382 12.12 -9.11 -1.92
C GLN A 382 10.70 -8.94 -1.40
N THR A 383 10.55 -8.74 -0.08
CA THR A 383 9.26 -8.44 0.54
C THR A 383 8.68 -7.15 -0.04
N ALA A 384 9.50 -6.11 -0.19
CA ALA A 384 9.08 -4.85 -0.80
C ALA A 384 8.71 -4.98 -2.29
N LEU A 385 9.43 -5.81 -3.05
CA LEU A 385 9.09 -6.13 -4.43
C LEU A 385 7.70 -6.76 -4.52
N CYS A 386 7.43 -7.79 -3.70
CA CYS A 386 6.12 -8.44 -3.65
C CYS A 386 5.01 -7.44 -3.29
N LEU A 387 5.22 -6.61 -2.26
CA LEU A 387 4.27 -5.57 -1.86
C LEU A 387 4.03 -4.55 -2.99
N MET A 388 5.06 -4.12 -3.71
CA MET A 388 4.92 -3.22 -4.87
C MET A 388 4.15 -3.87 -6.01
N THR A 389 4.36 -5.18 -6.27
CA THR A 389 3.54 -5.93 -7.23
C THR A 389 2.07 -5.96 -6.82
N VAL A 390 1.76 -6.18 -5.53
CA VAL A 390 0.37 -6.07 -5.05
C VAL A 390 -0.20 -4.68 -5.33
N PHE A 391 0.56 -3.60 -5.08
CA PHE A 391 0.11 -2.23 -5.34
C PHE A 391 -0.16 -1.99 -6.82
N ILE A 392 0.74 -2.42 -7.71
CA ILE A 392 0.56 -2.30 -9.16
C ILE A 392 -0.69 -3.05 -9.59
N CYS A 393 -0.84 -4.33 -9.22
CA CYS A 393 -2.01 -5.10 -9.62
C CYS A 393 -3.30 -4.48 -9.08
N TYR A 394 -3.35 -4.08 -7.80
CA TYR A 394 -4.55 -3.49 -7.21
C TYR A 394 -4.85 -2.06 -7.67
N SER A 395 -3.87 -1.31 -8.18
CA SER A 395 -4.13 0.02 -8.76
C SER A 395 -5.12 -0.02 -9.94
N PHE A 396 -5.27 -1.18 -10.60
CA PHE A 396 -6.25 -1.43 -11.67
C PHE A 396 -7.62 -1.92 -11.19
N PHE A 397 -7.75 -2.27 -9.91
CA PHE A 397 -9.02 -2.78 -9.37
C PHE A 397 -9.60 -1.87 -8.29
N GLU A 398 -8.76 -1.04 -7.68
CA GLU A 398 -9.06 -0.23 -6.53
C GLU A 398 -8.47 1.17 -6.67
N ASN A 399 -8.99 2.10 -5.86
CA ASN A 399 -8.44 3.43 -5.72
C ASN A 399 -7.48 3.47 -4.53
N LEU A 400 -6.18 3.63 -4.82
CA LEU A 400 -5.13 3.68 -3.81
C LEU A 400 -5.30 4.90 -2.88
N GLU A 401 -5.73 6.06 -3.39
CA GLU A 401 -5.92 7.29 -2.60
C GLU A 401 -6.75 7.05 -1.34
N ILE A 402 -7.89 6.39 -1.51
CA ILE A 402 -8.90 6.25 -0.47
C ILE A 402 -8.59 5.08 0.48
N LEU A 403 -7.65 4.21 0.13
CA LEU A 403 -7.26 3.03 0.93
C LEU A 403 -5.91 3.20 1.64
N SER A 404 -5.23 4.34 1.47
CA SER A 404 -3.89 4.59 2.04
C SER A 404 -3.80 4.42 3.55
N PHE A 405 -4.89 4.72 4.25
CA PHE A 405 -5.03 4.53 5.70
C PHE A 405 -4.97 3.05 6.14
N LEU A 406 -5.13 2.09 5.23
CA LEU A 406 -5.06 0.64 5.51
C LEU A 406 -3.69 0.06 5.18
N TYR A 407 -3.14 0.40 4.01
CA TYR A 407 -1.93 -0.22 3.48
C TYR A 407 -0.63 0.52 3.84
N TRP A 408 -0.70 1.56 4.67
CA TRP A 408 0.46 2.26 5.21
C TRP A 408 1.61 1.39 5.77
N PRO A 409 1.40 0.17 6.29
CA PRO A 409 2.52 -0.65 6.77
C PRO A 409 3.45 -1.07 5.62
N ALA A 410 2.89 -1.25 4.41
CA ALA A 410 3.67 -1.52 3.20
C ALA A 410 4.47 -0.29 2.77
N LEU A 411 3.89 0.91 2.88
CA LEU A 411 4.58 2.16 2.58
C LEU A 411 5.75 2.43 3.56
N LEU A 412 5.56 2.15 4.86
CA LEU A 412 6.66 2.19 5.83
C LEU A 412 7.77 1.20 5.43
N TRP A 413 7.39 -0.01 5.01
CA TRP A 413 8.36 -1.01 4.58
C TRP A 413 9.20 -0.55 3.39
N PHE A 414 8.60 0.18 2.44
CA PHE A 414 9.34 0.78 1.31
C PHE A 414 10.41 1.75 1.80
N GLY A 415 10.07 2.64 2.74
CA GLY A 415 11.03 3.59 3.33
C GLY A 415 12.19 2.90 4.07
N LEU A 416 11.92 1.80 4.77
CA LEU A 416 12.97 0.99 5.43
C LEU A 416 13.95 0.38 4.42
N VAL A 417 13.47 -0.04 3.25
CA VAL A 417 14.34 -0.55 2.17
C VAL A 417 15.14 0.58 1.53
N PHE A 418 14.56 1.77 1.35
CA PHE A 418 15.28 2.94 0.86
C PHE A 418 16.40 3.37 1.83
N LYS A 419 16.15 3.32 3.14
CA LYS A 419 17.14 3.66 4.19
C LYS A 419 18.37 2.77 4.19
N GLY A 420 18.18 1.45 4.04
CA GLY A 420 19.28 0.48 4.08
C GLY A 420 20.36 0.70 3.02
N GLU A 421 20.09 1.51 1.99
CA GLU A 421 21.07 1.89 0.97
C GLU A 421 21.97 3.05 1.41
N ASP A 422 21.42 4.09 2.04
CA ASP A 422 22.18 5.26 2.47
C ASP A 422 23.27 4.86 3.47
N GLU A 423 22.91 4.01 4.44
CA GLU A 423 23.85 3.48 5.43
C GLU A 423 24.96 2.62 4.80
N ALA A 424 24.61 1.78 3.81
CA ALA A 424 25.57 0.93 3.11
C ALA A 424 26.52 1.73 2.19
N HIS A 425 25.99 2.75 1.49
CA HIS A 425 26.76 3.62 0.61
C HIS A 425 27.67 4.58 1.40
N GLU A 426 27.18 5.12 2.52
CA GLU A 426 27.98 5.93 3.43
C GLU A 426 29.12 5.12 4.05
N THR A 427 28.85 3.86 4.44
CA THR A 427 29.86 2.95 4.97
C THR A 427 30.96 2.65 3.91
N LYS A 428 30.58 2.39 2.66
CA LYS A 428 31.53 2.20 1.55
C LYS A 428 32.35 3.46 1.26
N ARG A 429 31.73 4.65 1.27
CA ARG A 429 32.42 5.95 1.11
C ARG A 429 33.40 6.21 2.25
N ARG A 430 33.02 5.93 3.51
CA ARG A 430 33.91 6.04 4.68
C ARG A 430 35.11 5.09 4.57
N LYS A 431 34.91 3.84 4.14
CA LYS A 431 36.01 2.89 3.88
C LYS A 431 36.95 3.38 2.77
N ARG A 432 36.43 3.90 1.64
CA ARG A 432 37.25 4.48 0.56
C ARG A 432 38.05 5.71 1.01
N ARG A 433 37.45 6.61 1.80
CA ARG A 433 38.13 7.79 2.36
C ARG A 433 39.19 7.43 3.41
N ARG A 434 38.99 6.37 4.19
CA ARG A 434 40.01 5.85 5.10
C ARG A 434 41.17 5.23 4.31
N GLY A 435 40.89 4.38 3.32
CA GLY A 435 41.91 3.80 2.45
C GLY A 435 42.76 4.83 1.71
N SER A 436 42.16 5.92 1.21
CA SER A 436 42.90 7.00 0.54
C SER A 436 43.71 7.91 1.48
N ARG A 437 43.37 7.94 2.78
CA ARG A 437 44.17 8.64 3.79
C ARG A 437 45.38 7.81 4.22
N THR A 438 45.22 6.50 4.34
CA THR A 438 46.33 5.58 4.65
C THR A 438 47.36 5.54 3.51
N SER A 439 46.93 5.56 2.24
CA SER A 439 47.87 5.60 1.10
C SER A 439 48.68 6.92 1.03
N ARG A 440 48.04 8.07 1.31
CA ARG A 440 48.74 9.37 1.39
C ARG A 440 49.69 9.50 2.59
N GLN A 441 49.52 8.71 3.64
CA GLN A 441 50.44 8.68 4.79
C GLN A 441 51.69 7.83 4.52
N ILE A 442 51.56 6.77 3.71
CA ILE A 442 52.69 5.90 3.31
C ILE A 442 53.62 6.60 2.31
N GLU A 443 53.09 7.47 1.45
CA GLU A 443 53.91 8.30 0.53
C GLU A 443 54.64 9.47 1.21
N ARG A 444 54.44 9.71 2.51
CA ARG A 444 55.06 10.81 3.28
C ARG A 444 56.13 10.37 4.29
N PHE A 445 56.69 9.18 4.16
CA PHE A 445 57.95 8.84 4.83
C PHE A 445 59.13 9.05 3.86
N PRO A 446 59.95 10.11 4.02
CA PRO A 446 61.24 10.15 3.37
C PRO A 446 62.11 9.06 4.00
N SER A 447 62.65 8.18 3.16
CA SER A 447 63.73 7.27 3.51
C SER A 447 64.92 8.07 4.02
N GLY A 448 65.05 8.19 5.34
CA GLY A 448 66.30 8.62 5.98
C GLY A 448 67.36 7.55 5.74
N ARG A 449 68.15 7.70 4.68
CA ARG A 449 69.42 6.99 4.54
C ARG A 449 70.49 7.79 5.27
N ALA A 450 70.99 7.18 6.33
CA ALA A 450 72.29 7.44 6.90
C ALA A 450 73.40 7.11 5.89
N SER A 451 74.45 7.93 5.85
CA SER A 451 75.86 7.50 5.77
C SER A 451 76.78 8.72 5.70
N ASN A 452 77.71 8.77 6.68
CA ASN A 452 79.05 9.36 6.70
C ASN A 452 79.29 10.79 6.23
#